data_AF-A0A7S0QAH1-F1
#
_entry.id   AF-A0A7S0QAH1-F1
#
_cell.length_a   1.000
_cell.length_b   1.000
_cell.length_c   1.000
_cell.angle_alpha   90.00
_cell.angle_beta   90.00
_cell.angle_gamma   90.00
#
_symmetry.space_group_name_H-M   'P 1'
#
loop_
_entity.id
_entity.type
_entity.pdbx_description
1 polymer ?
#
loop_
_entity_poly.entity_id
_entity_poly.type
_entity_poly.pdbx_seq_one_letter_code
_entity_poly.pdbx_strand_id
1 'polypeptide(L)'
;VEEAWWPPPSGSVLQLGGKGAALVLTFACEPCAKGASSAGVELSDLSRRWAQRGSRGMLATALTEGAVSVGDEARLLVGLFEPLASEHPARVRDVLAKLPHGKVLGWDTLAALAGAPTDFSMRGMPGLLKKAAANGLPAHRVVDSSWHMIPRHLSMQPETLEAEEVRVCTHTGKVLDRAAVEWSPSHEDLYSQPATNLN
;
A
#
# COMPACT_ATOMS: atom_id res chain seq x y z
N VAL A 1 -5.69 -22.68 -25.02
CA VAL A 1 -6.03 -21.28 -24.69
C VAL A 1 -4.81 -20.75 -23.96
N GLU A 2 -4.01 -19.89 -24.60
CA GLU A 2 -2.95 -19.17 -23.89
C GLU A 2 -3.64 -18.35 -22.80
N GLU A 3 -3.48 -18.75 -21.54
CA GLU A 3 -3.93 -17.94 -20.42
C GLU A 3 -3.26 -16.58 -20.57
N ALA A 4 -4.07 -15.53 -20.61
CA ALA A 4 -3.58 -14.17 -20.71
C ALA A 4 -2.63 -13.93 -19.53
N TRP A 5 -1.33 -13.87 -19.81
CA TRP A 5 -0.26 -13.55 -18.85
C TRP A 5 -0.37 -12.14 -18.25
N TRP A 6 -1.36 -11.37 -18.71
CA TRP A 6 -1.61 -10.00 -18.32
C TRP A 6 -3.01 -9.79 -17.73
N PRO A 7 -3.14 -9.21 -16.53
CA PRO A 7 -2.03 -8.78 -15.69
C PRO A 7 -1.29 -9.97 -15.04
N PRO A 8 0.04 -9.91 -14.91
CA PRO A 8 0.78 -10.94 -14.18
C PRO A 8 0.41 -10.91 -12.68
N PRO A 9 0.69 -12.01 -11.95
CA PRO A 9 0.49 -12.03 -10.50
C PRO A 9 1.26 -10.89 -9.82
N SER A 10 0.68 -10.33 -8.75
CA SER A 10 1.41 -9.48 -7.82
C SER A 10 2.67 -10.19 -7.30
N GLY A 11 3.72 -9.45 -6.94
CA GLY A 11 5.01 -10.01 -6.54
C GLY A 11 5.89 -10.46 -7.71
N SER A 12 5.38 -10.43 -8.95
CA SER A 12 6.22 -10.62 -10.14
C SER A 12 7.20 -9.45 -10.29
N VAL A 13 8.40 -9.72 -10.82
CA VAL A 13 9.44 -8.72 -11.06
C VAL A 13 9.52 -8.40 -12.54
N LEU A 14 9.47 -7.13 -12.88
CA LEU A 14 9.78 -6.62 -14.21
C LEU A 14 11.22 -6.10 -14.21
N GLN A 15 12.13 -6.82 -14.85
CA GLN A 15 13.50 -6.37 -15.12
C GLN A 15 13.52 -5.51 -16.38
N LEU A 16 14.14 -4.33 -16.30
CA LEU A 16 14.20 -3.35 -17.37
C LEU A 16 15.66 -3.14 -17.80
N GLY A 17 15.96 -3.50 -19.03
CA GLY A 17 17.29 -3.38 -19.63
C GLY A 17 18.35 -4.27 -18.97
N GLY A 18 19.59 -4.17 -19.44
CA GLY A 18 20.74 -4.91 -18.88
C GLY A 18 21.41 -4.22 -17.69
N LYS A 19 20.91 -3.05 -17.25
CA LYS A 19 21.59 -2.16 -16.29
C LYS A 19 20.97 -2.17 -14.88
N GLY A 20 20.30 -3.26 -14.52
CA GLY A 20 19.93 -3.56 -13.14
C GLY A 20 18.67 -2.90 -12.61
N ALA A 21 17.91 -2.14 -13.42
CA ALA A 21 16.61 -1.63 -12.97
C ALA A 21 15.59 -2.78 -12.86
N ALA A 22 14.97 -2.92 -11.71
CA ALA A 22 13.91 -3.92 -11.49
C ALA A 22 12.76 -3.33 -10.69
N LEU A 23 11.54 -3.73 -11.05
CA LEU A 23 10.31 -3.29 -10.39
C LEU A 23 9.54 -4.52 -9.89
N VAL A 24 9.07 -4.49 -8.64
CA VAL A 24 8.09 -5.47 -8.16
C VAL A 24 6.69 -4.98 -8.53
N LEU A 25 5.96 -5.77 -9.30
CA LEU A 25 4.57 -5.48 -9.68
C LEU A 25 3.66 -5.66 -8.48
N THR A 26 2.85 -4.64 -8.19
CA THR A 26 2.02 -4.62 -6.98
C THR A 26 0.57 -4.96 -7.30
N PHE A 27 -0.16 -4.14 -8.05
CA PHE A 27 -1.55 -4.42 -8.40
C PHE A 27 -2.02 -3.66 -9.63
N ALA A 28 -3.16 -4.10 -10.16
CA ALA A 28 -3.80 -3.47 -11.30
C ALA A 28 -4.33 -2.08 -10.95
N CYS A 29 -4.03 -1.09 -11.78
CA CYS A 29 -4.53 0.26 -11.65
C CYS A 29 -6.07 0.27 -11.55
N GLU A 30 -6.61 1.21 -10.77
CA GLU A 30 -8.05 1.39 -10.57
C GLU A 30 -8.52 2.71 -11.21
N PRO A 31 -9.77 2.77 -11.71
CA PRO A 31 -10.34 4.01 -12.22
C PRO A 31 -10.40 5.05 -11.09
N CYS A 32 -9.91 6.25 -11.37
CA CYS A 32 -9.88 7.33 -10.39
C CYS A 32 -10.34 8.66 -11.01
N ALA A 33 -10.81 9.58 -10.17
CA ALA A 33 -11.32 10.87 -10.61
C ALA A 33 -10.27 11.69 -11.39
N LYS A 34 -8.99 11.60 -11.01
CA LYS A 34 -7.89 12.24 -11.74
C LYS A 34 -7.77 11.66 -13.15
N GLY A 35 -7.74 10.32 -13.28
CA GLY A 35 -7.68 9.66 -14.58
C GLY A 35 -8.90 9.95 -15.46
N ALA A 36 -10.10 10.01 -14.87
CA ALA A 36 -11.32 10.36 -15.57
C ALA A 36 -11.27 11.81 -16.10
N SER A 37 -10.83 12.75 -15.26
CA SER A 37 -10.62 14.16 -15.64
C SER A 37 -9.57 14.30 -16.76
N SER A 38 -8.42 13.64 -16.64
CA SER A 38 -7.39 13.66 -17.69
C SER A 38 -7.86 13.06 -19.02
N ALA A 39 -8.76 12.08 -18.97
CA ALA A 39 -9.34 11.46 -20.15
C ALA A 39 -10.60 12.18 -20.69
N GLY A 40 -11.08 13.24 -20.01
CA GLY A 40 -12.28 13.97 -20.40
C GLY A 40 -13.56 13.13 -20.31
N VAL A 41 -13.67 12.22 -19.34
CA VAL A 41 -14.84 11.35 -19.14
C VAL A 41 -15.30 11.34 -17.68
N GLU A 42 -16.54 10.94 -17.45
CA GLU A 42 -17.06 10.71 -16.10
C GLU A 42 -16.43 9.46 -15.45
N LEU A 43 -16.28 9.47 -14.12
CA LEU A 43 -15.68 8.35 -13.38
C LEU A 43 -16.50 7.05 -13.51
N SER A 44 -17.82 7.16 -13.57
CA SER A 44 -18.73 6.02 -13.76
C SER A 44 -18.53 5.40 -15.15
N ASP A 45 -18.35 6.22 -16.18
CA ASP A 45 -18.07 5.78 -17.54
C ASP A 45 -16.68 5.15 -17.67
N LEU A 46 -15.66 5.74 -17.05
CA LEU A 46 -14.32 5.17 -16.99
C LEU A 46 -14.34 3.78 -16.32
N SER A 47 -14.99 3.69 -15.16
CA SER A 47 -15.15 2.44 -14.41
C SER A 47 -15.84 1.36 -15.24
N ARG A 48 -16.94 1.70 -15.92
CA ARG A 48 -17.65 0.78 -16.82
C ARG A 48 -16.77 0.31 -17.97
N ARG A 49 -16.06 1.23 -18.64
CA ARG A 49 -15.16 0.90 -19.77
C ARG A 49 -14.01 0.00 -19.33
N TRP A 50 -13.46 0.22 -18.14
CA TRP A 50 -12.37 -0.59 -17.59
C TRP A 50 -12.83 -1.99 -17.19
N ALA A 51 -14.02 -2.11 -16.60
CA ALA A 51 -14.62 -3.41 -16.31
C ALA A 51 -14.85 -4.25 -17.58
N GLN A 52 -15.16 -3.62 -18.71
CA GLN A 52 -15.40 -4.30 -19.99
C GLN A 52 -14.13 -4.70 -20.75
N ARG A 53 -13.02 -3.98 -20.57
CA ARG A 53 -11.78 -4.22 -21.34
C ARG A 53 -10.88 -5.33 -20.78
N GLY A 54 -11.07 -5.72 -19.52
CA GLY A 54 -10.32 -6.81 -18.89
C GLY A 54 -8.85 -6.49 -18.54
N SER A 55 -8.10 -5.86 -19.45
CA SER A 55 -6.69 -5.50 -19.23
C SER A 55 -6.55 -4.11 -18.60
N ARG A 56 -5.75 -4.05 -17.53
CA ARG A 56 -5.39 -2.81 -16.82
C ARG A 56 -3.87 -2.69 -16.77
N GLY A 57 -3.37 -1.46 -16.73
CA GLY A 57 -1.97 -1.24 -16.36
C GLY A 57 -1.70 -1.74 -14.93
N MET A 58 -0.47 -2.15 -14.64
CA MET A 58 -0.04 -2.54 -13.29
C MET A 58 0.78 -1.41 -12.67
N LEU A 59 0.58 -1.16 -11.38
CA LEU A 59 1.49 -0.35 -10.57
C LEU A 59 2.66 -1.22 -10.07
N ALA A 60 3.77 -0.57 -9.75
CA ALA A 60 4.98 -1.25 -9.32
C ALA A 60 5.82 -0.37 -8.38
N THR A 61 6.65 -1.01 -7.56
CA THR A 61 7.64 -0.36 -6.70
C THR A 61 9.03 -0.70 -7.22
N ALA A 62 9.94 0.28 -7.22
CA ALA A 62 11.33 0.03 -7.58
C ALA A 62 11.99 -0.91 -6.55
N LEU A 63 12.52 -2.03 -7.02
CA LEU A 63 13.32 -2.98 -6.23
C LEU A 63 14.79 -2.57 -6.26
N THR A 64 15.29 -2.24 -7.44
CA THR A 64 16.66 -1.80 -7.67
C THR A 64 16.66 -0.62 -8.63
N GLU A 65 17.51 0.36 -8.32
CA GLU A 65 17.74 1.50 -9.21
C GLU A 65 18.56 1.11 -10.44
N GLY A 66 18.36 1.82 -11.54
CA GLY A 66 19.10 1.62 -12.77
C GLY A 66 18.61 2.54 -13.88
N ALA A 67 19.43 2.71 -14.91
CA ALA A 67 19.05 3.49 -16.09
C ALA A 67 18.13 2.67 -17.00
N VAL A 68 17.03 3.28 -17.44
CA VAL A 68 16.07 2.70 -18.40
C VAL A 68 15.98 3.63 -19.61
N SER A 69 16.05 3.06 -20.81
CA SER A 69 15.93 3.77 -22.09
C SER A 69 14.84 3.15 -22.96
N VAL A 70 14.25 3.94 -23.85
CA VAL A 70 13.31 3.41 -24.85
C VAL A 70 14.04 2.39 -25.73
N GLY A 71 13.43 1.21 -25.89
CA GLY A 71 14.01 0.10 -26.63
C GLY A 71 14.74 -0.92 -25.76
N ASP A 72 14.94 -0.64 -24.46
CA ASP A 72 15.44 -1.65 -23.52
C ASP A 72 14.48 -2.85 -23.44
N GLU A 73 15.06 -4.04 -23.32
CA GLU A 73 14.29 -5.27 -23.14
C GLU A 73 13.58 -5.26 -21.77
N ALA A 74 12.34 -5.74 -21.74
CA ALA A 74 11.58 -5.94 -20.51
C ALA A 74 11.36 -7.44 -20.28
N ARG A 75 11.87 -7.97 -19.16
CA ARG A 75 11.72 -9.38 -18.78
C ARG A 75 10.85 -9.50 -17.55
N LEU A 76 9.83 -10.36 -17.62
CA LEU A 76 8.96 -10.67 -16.49
C LEU A 76 9.44 -11.94 -15.80
N LEU A 77 9.65 -11.86 -14.49
CA LEU A 77 9.96 -13.00 -13.62
C LEU A 77 8.80 -13.18 -12.65
N VAL A 78 8.12 -14.33 -12.71
CA VAL A 78 6.94 -14.62 -11.87
C VAL A 78 7.36 -15.52 -10.71
N GLY A 79 6.74 -15.34 -9.55
CA GLY A 79 6.94 -16.24 -8.39
C GLY A 79 8.21 -15.99 -7.58
N LEU A 80 8.85 -14.82 -7.73
CA LEU A 80 10.01 -14.45 -6.89
C LEU A 80 9.57 -13.98 -5.50
N PHE A 81 8.45 -13.27 -5.41
CA PHE A 81 7.87 -12.79 -4.17
C PHE A 81 6.45 -13.29 -4.00
N GLU A 82 6.04 -13.44 -2.74
CA GLU A 82 4.65 -13.78 -2.41
C GLU A 82 3.70 -12.70 -2.98
N PRO A 83 2.64 -13.10 -3.69
CA PRO A 83 1.69 -12.14 -4.25
C PRO A 83 1.00 -11.30 -3.18
N LEU A 84 0.91 -9.99 -3.40
CA LEU A 84 0.07 -9.14 -2.57
C LEU A 84 -1.41 -9.41 -2.86
N ALA A 85 -2.25 -9.18 -1.85
CA ALA A 85 -3.69 -9.19 -2.04
C ALA A 85 -4.10 -8.19 -3.16
N SER A 86 -5.00 -8.62 -4.04
CA SER A 86 -5.45 -7.84 -5.19
C SER A 86 -6.29 -6.61 -4.78
N GLU A 87 -6.98 -6.70 -3.65
CA GLU A 87 -7.85 -5.63 -3.13
C GLU A 87 -7.11 -4.70 -2.16
N HIS A 88 -7.26 -3.39 -2.35
CA HIS A 88 -6.63 -2.39 -1.46
C HIS A 88 -7.00 -2.55 0.03
N PRO A 89 -8.28 -2.80 0.41
CA PRO A 89 -8.63 -3.05 1.81
C PRO A 89 -7.90 -4.25 2.43
N ALA A 90 -7.61 -5.30 1.64
CA ALA A 90 -6.85 -6.46 2.13
C ALA A 90 -5.39 -6.09 2.39
N ARG A 91 -4.74 -5.38 1.46
CA ARG A 91 -3.36 -4.91 1.66
C ARG A 91 -3.18 -4.03 2.89
N VAL A 92 -4.14 -3.13 3.15
CA VAL A 92 -4.13 -2.32 4.37
C VAL A 92 -4.16 -3.22 5.62
N ARG A 93 -5.00 -4.26 5.64
CA ARG A 93 -5.05 -5.21 6.77
C ARG A 93 -3.73 -5.96 6.92
N ASP A 94 -3.09 -6.36 5.81
CA ASP A 94 -1.82 -7.08 5.84
C ASP A 94 -0.67 -6.23 6.40
N VAL A 95 -0.66 -4.92 6.14
CA VAL A 95 0.28 -3.98 6.76
C VAL A 95 -0.01 -3.84 8.25
N LEU A 96 -1.28 -3.63 8.62
CA LEU A 96 -1.68 -3.47 10.03
C LEU A 96 -1.37 -4.72 10.86
N ALA A 97 -1.51 -5.92 10.29
CA ALA A 97 -1.17 -7.16 10.97
C ALA A 97 0.33 -7.28 11.30
N LYS A 98 1.20 -6.62 10.52
CA LYS A 98 2.65 -6.58 10.73
C LYS A 98 3.12 -5.43 11.62
N LEU A 99 2.24 -4.47 11.91
CA LEU A 99 2.58 -3.29 12.69
C LEU A 99 2.91 -3.67 14.14
N PRO A 100 4.15 -3.45 14.64
CA PRO A 100 4.56 -3.92 15.96
C PRO A 100 3.90 -3.18 17.12
N HIS A 101 3.93 -3.79 18.31
CA HIS A 101 3.53 -3.14 19.56
C HIS A 101 4.41 -1.95 19.90
N GLY A 102 3.83 -0.86 20.42
CA GLY A 102 4.53 0.38 20.78
C GLY A 102 4.99 1.20 19.58
N LYS A 103 4.60 0.80 18.37
CA LYS A 103 5.00 1.44 17.13
C LYS A 103 3.82 2.09 16.41
N VAL A 104 4.08 3.20 15.74
CA VAL A 104 3.07 4.06 15.11
C VAL A 104 3.44 4.35 13.66
N LEU A 105 2.44 4.45 12.79
CA LEU A 105 2.62 4.96 11.43
C LEU A 105 1.58 6.01 11.03
N GLY A 106 1.99 6.92 10.14
CA GLY A 106 1.08 7.85 9.47
C GLY A 106 0.26 7.17 8.37
N TRP A 107 -0.93 7.71 8.06
CA TRP A 107 -1.78 7.24 6.96
C TRP A 107 -1.13 7.27 5.59
N ASP A 108 -0.26 8.25 5.34
CA ASP A 108 0.52 8.39 4.11
C ASP A 108 1.48 7.20 3.94
N THR A 109 2.17 6.84 5.02
CA THR A 109 3.06 5.68 5.07
C THR A 109 2.26 4.39 4.91
N LEU A 110 1.13 4.25 5.61
CA LEU A 110 0.24 3.09 5.47
C LEU A 110 -0.23 2.90 4.02
N ALA A 111 -0.62 4.00 3.36
CA ALA A 111 -1.02 3.99 1.97
C ALA A 111 0.10 3.53 1.05
N ALA A 112 1.32 4.08 1.24
CA ALA A 112 2.50 3.73 0.47
C ALA A 112 2.87 2.25 0.65
N LEU A 113 2.86 1.75 1.89
CA LEU A 113 3.14 0.33 2.20
C LEU A 113 2.07 -0.59 1.61
N ALA A 114 0.79 -0.18 1.59
CA ALA A 114 -0.28 -0.90 0.89
C ALA A 114 -0.23 -0.74 -0.65
N GLY A 115 0.86 -0.13 -1.16
CA GLY A 115 1.16 0.11 -2.57
C GLY A 115 0.26 1.15 -3.25
N ALA A 116 -0.58 1.87 -2.51
CA ALA A 116 -1.49 2.87 -3.08
C ALA A 116 -0.80 4.25 -3.18
N PRO A 117 -0.98 4.97 -4.29
CA PRO A 117 -0.58 6.38 -4.33
C PRO A 117 -1.32 7.14 -3.24
N THR A 118 -0.57 7.94 -2.46
CA THR A 118 -1.01 8.63 -1.24
C THR A 118 -2.32 9.41 -1.43
N ASP A 119 -2.52 10.02 -2.61
CA ASP A 119 -3.70 10.84 -2.88
C ASP A 119 -4.99 10.03 -3.10
N PHE A 120 -4.89 8.74 -3.45
CA PHE A 120 -6.03 7.91 -3.83
C PHE A 120 -6.74 7.30 -2.60
N SER A 121 -5.98 6.81 -1.63
CA SER A 121 -6.50 6.00 -0.51
C SER A 121 -6.95 6.82 0.70
N MET A 122 -6.51 8.07 0.85
CA MET A 122 -6.70 8.82 2.10
C MET A 122 -8.16 9.12 2.47
N ARG A 123 -9.07 9.28 1.50
CA ARG A 123 -10.50 9.55 1.80
C ARG A 123 -11.24 8.34 2.35
N GLY A 124 -10.83 7.13 1.97
CA GLY A 124 -11.42 5.87 2.45
C GLY A 124 -10.76 5.36 3.74
N MET A 125 -9.57 5.86 4.07
CA MET A 125 -8.74 5.36 5.17
C MET A 125 -9.47 5.31 6.52
N PRO A 126 -10.25 6.33 6.95
CA PRO A 126 -10.97 6.27 8.21
C PRO A 126 -11.97 5.10 8.28
N GLY A 127 -12.64 4.79 7.16
CA GLY A 127 -13.57 3.66 7.08
C GLY A 127 -12.86 2.31 7.12
N LEU A 128 -11.69 2.21 6.48
CA LEU A 128 -10.86 1.00 6.50
C LEU A 128 -10.32 0.73 7.91
N LEU A 129 -9.82 1.75 8.60
CA LEU A 129 -9.29 1.60 9.96
C LEU A 129 -10.36 1.24 10.97
N LYS A 130 -11.57 1.79 10.87
CA LYS A 130 -12.70 1.37 11.70
C LYS A 130 -13.02 -0.11 11.54
N LYS A 131 -13.07 -0.60 10.30
CA LYS A 131 -13.30 -2.02 10.01
C LYS A 131 -12.14 -2.89 10.51
N ALA A 132 -10.90 -2.44 10.33
CA ALA A 132 -9.72 -3.15 10.81
C ALA A 132 -9.71 -3.25 12.35
N ALA A 133 -10.01 -2.16 13.06
CA ALA A 133 -10.14 -2.14 14.52
C ALA A 133 -11.25 -3.10 14.99
N ALA A 134 -12.41 -3.09 14.33
CA ALA A 134 -13.50 -4.01 14.65
C ALA A 134 -13.12 -5.50 14.43
N ASN A 135 -12.14 -5.77 13.57
CA ASN A 135 -11.59 -7.11 13.33
C ASN A 135 -10.36 -7.42 14.22
N GLY A 136 -10.06 -6.59 15.23
CA GLY A 136 -8.96 -6.81 16.16
C GLY A 136 -7.57 -6.48 15.62
N LEU A 137 -7.47 -5.81 14.47
CA LEU A 137 -6.18 -5.32 13.95
C LEU A 137 -5.77 -4.03 14.70
N PRO A 138 -4.46 -3.76 14.85
CA PRO A 138 -3.95 -2.66 15.67
C PRO A 138 -4.08 -1.29 14.96
N ALA A 139 -5.28 -0.95 14.52
CA ALA A 139 -5.56 0.30 13.80
C ALA A 139 -5.36 1.55 14.66
N HIS A 140 -5.38 1.43 15.99
CA HIS A 140 -5.09 2.52 16.93
C HIS A 140 -3.65 3.03 16.82
N ARG A 141 -2.72 2.22 16.30
CA ARG A 141 -1.33 2.61 16.02
C ARG A 141 -1.19 3.48 14.77
N VAL A 142 -2.30 3.87 14.13
CA VAL A 142 -2.29 4.68 12.91
C VAL A 142 -2.75 6.10 13.20
N VAL A 143 -1.91 7.07 12.83
CA VAL A 143 -2.17 8.52 13.00
C VAL A 143 -2.34 9.23 11.66
N ASP A 144 -2.81 10.47 11.69
CA ASP A 144 -2.87 11.28 10.48
C ASP A 144 -1.46 11.67 9.97
N SER A 145 -1.38 12.28 8.79
CA SER A 145 -0.10 12.71 8.20
C SER A 145 0.62 13.81 9.01
N SER A 146 -0.08 14.47 9.92
CA SER A 146 0.49 15.45 10.86
C SER A 146 0.85 14.83 12.22
N TRP A 147 0.77 13.50 12.34
CA TRP A 147 1.05 12.72 13.54
C TRP A 147 0.11 12.98 14.72
N HIS A 148 -1.14 13.37 14.44
CA HIS A 148 -2.19 13.48 15.44
C HIS A 148 -3.03 12.21 15.49
N MET A 149 -3.47 11.87 16.70
CA MET A 149 -4.53 10.90 16.91
C MET A 149 -5.81 11.34 16.20
N ILE A 150 -6.61 10.35 15.87
CA ILE A 150 -7.85 10.42 15.10
C ILE A 150 -9.03 9.87 15.91
N PRO A 151 -9.28 10.33 17.16
CA PRO A 151 -10.25 9.72 18.06
C PRO A 151 -11.69 9.77 17.54
N ARG A 152 -12.01 10.72 16.65
CA ARG A 152 -13.28 10.78 15.91
C ARG A 152 -13.54 9.50 15.10
N HIS A 153 -12.49 8.84 14.65
CA HIS A 153 -12.56 7.61 13.87
C HIS A 153 -12.24 6.37 14.71
N LEU A 154 -11.37 6.49 15.71
CA LEU A 154 -10.96 5.41 16.60
C LEU A 154 -11.08 5.87 18.06
N SER A 155 -12.27 5.72 18.65
CA SER A 155 -12.59 6.35 19.95
C SER A 155 -11.67 5.93 21.08
N MET A 156 -11.22 4.67 21.08
CA MET A 156 -10.32 4.10 22.11
C MET A 156 -8.84 4.37 21.83
N GLN A 157 -8.51 5.08 20.75
CA GLN A 157 -7.12 5.26 20.34
C GLN A 157 -6.22 5.87 21.43
N PRO A 158 -6.64 6.93 22.15
CA PRO A 158 -5.80 7.50 23.22
C PRO A 158 -5.41 6.47 24.27
N GLU A 159 -6.38 5.74 24.81
CA GLU A 159 -6.17 4.76 25.87
C GLU A 159 -5.34 3.57 25.38
N THR A 160 -5.56 3.15 24.13
CA THR A 160 -4.82 2.01 23.56
C THR A 160 -3.37 2.38 23.23
N LEU A 161 -3.10 3.61 22.79
CA LEU A 161 -1.73 4.09 22.58
C LEU A 161 -0.97 4.25 23.90
N GLU A 162 -1.64 4.79 24.93
CA GLU A 162 -1.06 4.92 26.28
C GLU A 162 -0.72 3.56 26.88
N ALA A 163 -1.58 2.54 26.69
CA ALA A 163 -1.31 1.17 27.11
C ALA A 163 -0.08 0.54 26.42
N GLU A 164 0.32 1.07 25.26
CA GLU A 164 1.54 0.67 24.55
C GLU A 164 2.72 1.62 24.79
N GLU A 165 2.63 2.47 25.81
CA GLU A 165 3.66 3.44 26.21
C GLU A 165 3.97 4.50 25.13
N VAL A 166 3.05 4.71 24.17
CA VAL A 166 3.16 5.75 23.16
C VAL A 166 2.71 7.08 23.77
N ARG A 167 3.66 7.99 23.96
CA ARG A 167 3.38 9.33 24.53
C ARG A 167 2.69 10.24 23.52
N VAL A 168 1.65 10.94 23.98
CA VAL A 168 0.88 11.88 23.17
C VAL A 168 0.70 13.19 23.93
N CYS A 169 0.79 14.32 23.23
CA CYS A 169 0.47 15.62 23.80
C CYS A 169 -1.05 15.70 24.07
N THR A 170 -1.44 15.85 25.33
CA THR A 170 -2.85 15.88 25.76
C THR A 170 -3.67 17.01 25.12
N HIS A 171 -3.04 18.13 24.80
CA HIS A 171 -3.73 19.30 24.25
C HIS A 171 -3.94 19.22 22.73
N THR A 172 -2.96 18.68 22.02
CA THR A 172 -2.97 18.64 20.54
C THR A 172 -3.36 17.28 20.00
N GLY A 173 -3.22 16.21 20.79
CA GLY A 173 -3.34 14.83 20.34
C GLY A 173 -2.15 14.37 19.49
N LYS A 174 -1.04 15.13 19.45
CA LYS A 174 0.14 14.80 18.65
C LYS A 174 1.01 13.75 19.34
N VAL A 175 1.41 12.71 18.61
CA VAL A 175 2.39 11.72 19.10
C VAL A 175 3.74 12.41 19.34
N LEU A 176 4.31 12.16 20.51
CA LEU A 176 5.61 12.69 20.94
C LEU A 176 6.73 11.72 20.58
N ASP A 177 7.95 12.25 20.46
CA ASP A 177 9.16 11.47 20.16
C ASP A 177 9.01 10.50 18.99
N ARG A 178 8.48 11.00 17.87
CA ARG A 178 8.25 10.26 16.62
C ARG A 178 9.40 9.31 16.28
N ALA A 179 10.65 9.76 16.35
CA ALA A 179 11.81 8.94 16.02
C ALA A 179 11.93 7.64 16.85
N ALA A 180 11.39 7.60 18.07
CA ALA A 180 11.41 6.41 18.92
C ALA A 180 10.29 5.43 18.59
N VAL A 181 9.12 5.92 18.16
CA VAL A 181 7.90 5.12 17.97
C VAL A 181 7.54 4.88 16.51
N GLU A 182 8.14 5.61 15.58
CA GLU A 182 7.84 5.48 14.17
C GLU A 182 8.20 4.10 13.64
N TRP A 183 7.27 3.53 12.88
CA TRP A 183 7.48 2.34 12.08
C TRP A 183 7.53 2.73 10.61
N SER A 184 8.74 2.67 10.04
CA SER A 184 9.02 2.96 8.64
C SER A 184 9.77 1.79 8.01
N PRO A 185 9.13 0.61 7.88
CA PRO A 185 9.72 -0.49 7.14
C PRO A 185 9.87 -0.09 5.66
N SER A 186 10.86 -0.65 5.00
CA SER A 186 10.91 -0.65 3.54
C SER A 186 9.84 -1.59 2.97
N HIS A 187 9.49 -1.40 1.69
CA HIS A 187 8.64 -2.36 0.99
C HIS A 187 9.30 -3.75 0.94
N GLU A 188 10.63 -3.79 0.92
CA GLU A 188 11.43 -5.01 0.99
C GLU A 188 11.21 -5.74 2.32
N ASP A 189 11.27 -5.02 3.45
CA ASP A 189 11.05 -5.59 4.79
C ASP A 189 9.68 -6.27 4.93
N LEU A 190 8.66 -5.76 4.22
CA LEU A 190 7.29 -6.26 4.32
C LEU A 190 6.96 -7.38 3.32
N TYR A 191 7.59 -7.36 2.15
CA TYR A 191 7.10 -8.09 0.97
C TYR A 191 8.17 -8.80 0.16
N SER A 192 9.45 -8.62 0.47
CA SER A 192 10.54 -9.32 -0.23
C SER A 192 10.91 -10.66 0.41
N GLN A 193 9.99 -11.26 1.16
CA GLN A 193 10.14 -12.66 1.53
C GLN A 193 10.13 -13.50 0.24
N PRO A 194 11.18 -14.28 -0.04
CA PRO A 194 11.18 -15.19 -1.18
C PRO A 194 9.95 -16.07 -1.10
N ALA A 195 9.31 -16.33 -2.25
CA ALA A 195 8.20 -17.27 -2.28
C ALA A 195 8.64 -18.59 -1.64
N THR A 196 7.87 -19.08 -0.66
CA THR A 196 8.30 -20.21 0.19
C THR A 196 8.38 -21.54 -0.59
N ASN A 197 7.93 -21.53 -1.86
CA ASN A 197 7.87 -22.68 -2.74
C ASN A 197 8.71 -22.43 -4.00
N LEU A 198 10.04 -22.58 -3.88
CA LEU A 198 10.94 -22.88 -4.99
C LEU A 198 11.56 -24.26 -4.72
N ASN A 199 10.75 -25.31 -4.83
CA ASN A 199 11.19 -26.71 -4.95
C ASN A 199 10.53 -27.32 -6.18
#